data_AF-A0A954IQP1-F1
#
_entry.id   AF-A0A954IQP1-F1
#
_cell.length_a   1.000
_cell.length_b   1.000
_cell.length_c   1.000
_cell.angle_alpha   90.00
_cell.angle_beta   90.00
_cell.angle_gamma   90.00
#
_symmetry.space_group_name_H-M   'P 1'
#
loop_
_entity.id
_entity.type
_entity.pdbx_description
1 polymer ?
#
loop_
_entity_poly.entity_id
_entity_poly.type
_entity_poly.pdbx_seq_one_letter_code
_entity_poly.pdbx_strand_id
1 'polypeptide(L)'
;SGTQQQAAQPPLSSEEQTQWSRILKTARQWRIVSLAGQGLSSRAEMLVRELSNSNTQDVLSVLDGLMQVASEADPTTRRKLGQLQLQTAEELHRRRDQLDPSARKRLDHCRAQAYLATNQPNKALVLFNQMLASQPKDTALRTQVAMLLADTEDREALLKAKQLWRTLESQSKPGSLPWLKQRYQVARCSWKLGEREEARKLLGVTKLLYPQLGNAELKAQYEQLEKEVNAPR
;
A
#
# COMPACT_ATOMS: atom_id res chain seq x y z
N SER A 1 57.80 -13.61 22.79
CA SER A 1 56.53 -14.27 22.44
C SER A 1 55.44 -13.79 23.38
N GLY A 2 54.68 -12.77 22.97
CA GLY A 2 53.57 -12.23 23.76
C GLY A 2 52.25 -12.71 23.14
N THR A 3 51.69 -13.78 23.68
CA THR A 3 50.40 -14.30 23.25
C THR A 3 49.31 -13.42 23.86
N GLN A 4 48.76 -12.48 23.07
CA GLN A 4 47.55 -11.75 23.44
C GLN A 4 46.39 -12.75 23.48
N GLN A 5 45.96 -13.12 24.68
CA GLN A 5 44.65 -13.74 24.92
C GLN A 5 43.57 -12.75 24.49
N GLN A 6 42.93 -13.02 23.35
CA GLN A 6 41.65 -12.40 23.01
C GLN A 6 40.64 -12.81 24.09
N ALA A 7 40.30 -11.86 24.97
CA ALA A 7 39.20 -12.01 25.90
C ALA A 7 37.92 -12.29 25.09
N ALA A 8 37.30 -13.45 25.33
CA ALA A 8 36.02 -13.80 24.74
C ALA A 8 34.99 -12.74 25.17
N GLN A 9 34.39 -12.05 24.19
CA GLN A 9 33.32 -11.10 24.45
C GLN A 9 32.15 -11.83 25.14
N PRO A 10 31.54 -11.24 26.19
CA PRO A 10 30.38 -11.83 26.83
C PRO A 10 29.24 -11.99 25.81
N PRO A 11 28.39 -13.03 25.93
CA PRO A 11 27.27 -13.22 25.04
C PRO A 11 26.34 -12.00 25.10
N LEU A 12 25.91 -11.52 23.93
CA LEU A 12 24.99 -10.39 23.80
C LEU A 12 23.74 -10.61 24.65
N SER A 13 23.27 -9.54 25.31
CA SER A 13 21.98 -9.55 26.01
C SER A 13 20.82 -9.80 25.04
N SER A 14 19.65 -10.23 25.55
CA SER A 14 18.46 -10.47 24.72
C SER A 14 17.99 -9.23 23.95
N GLU A 15 18.15 -8.04 24.56
CA GLU A 15 17.85 -6.76 23.91
C GLU A 15 18.83 -6.45 22.78
N GLU A 16 20.14 -6.66 23.00
CA GLU A 16 21.15 -6.47 21.96
C GLU A 16 20.98 -7.46 20.81
N GLN A 17 20.67 -8.73 21.08
CA GLN A 17 20.37 -9.73 20.05
C GLN A 17 19.17 -9.30 19.19
N THR A 18 18.13 -8.76 19.83
CA THR A 18 16.94 -8.25 19.13
C THR A 18 17.29 -7.06 18.24
N GLN A 19 18.06 -6.10 18.77
CA GLN A 19 18.51 -4.92 18.03
C GLN A 19 19.40 -5.29 16.84
N TRP A 20 20.36 -6.19 17.03
CA TRP A 20 21.24 -6.71 15.97
C TRP A 20 20.45 -7.43 14.88
N SER A 21 19.46 -8.25 15.25
CA SER A 21 18.60 -8.91 14.28
C SER A 21 17.83 -7.91 13.40
N ARG A 22 17.35 -6.81 14.00
CA ARG A 22 16.65 -5.73 13.29
C ARG A 22 17.59 -5.00 12.32
N ILE A 23 18.79 -4.63 12.76
CA ILE A 23 19.79 -3.97 11.92
C ILE A 23 20.14 -4.84 10.71
N LEU A 24 20.39 -6.14 10.93
CA LEU A 24 20.71 -7.07 9.84
C LEU A 24 19.56 -7.20 8.84
N LYS A 25 18.31 -7.26 9.29
CA LYS A 25 17.13 -7.29 8.42
C LYS A 25 17.05 -6.03 7.57
N THR A 26 17.17 -4.86 8.19
CA THR A 26 17.14 -3.56 7.49
C THR A 26 18.29 -3.43 6.49
N ALA A 27 19.52 -3.78 6.88
CA ALA A 27 20.68 -3.73 6.00
C ALA A 27 20.52 -4.63 4.76
N ARG A 28 19.93 -5.83 4.94
CA ARG A 28 19.60 -6.73 3.83
C ARG A 28 18.55 -6.15 2.90
N GLN A 29 17.48 -5.55 3.44
CA GLN A 29 16.46 -4.86 2.64
C GLN A 29 17.09 -3.75 1.78
N TRP A 30 17.90 -2.88 2.38
CA TRP A 30 18.61 -1.81 1.66
C TRP A 30 19.58 -2.34 0.61
N ARG A 31 20.26 -3.46 0.88
CA ARG A 31 21.14 -4.09 -0.12
C ARG A 31 20.35 -4.58 -1.34
N ILE A 32 19.19 -5.21 -1.13
CA ILE A 32 18.33 -5.68 -2.23
C ILE A 32 17.82 -4.48 -3.05
N VAL A 33 17.37 -3.42 -2.39
CA VAL A 33 16.94 -2.17 -3.05
C VAL A 33 18.07 -1.55 -3.84
N SER A 34 19.25 -1.37 -3.23
CA SER A 34 20.41 -0.75 -3.87
C SER A 34 20.83 -1.52 -5.11
N LEU A 35 20.83 -2.86 -5.06
CA LEU A 35 21.11 -3.69 -6.22
C LEU A 35 20.04 -3.53 -7.32
N ALA A 36 18.75 -3.49 -6.95
CA ALA A 36 17.67 -3.26 -7.90
C ALA A 36 17.75 -1.88 -8.58
N GLY A 37 18.04 -0.82 -7.80
CA GLY A 37 18.20 0.55 -8.29
C GLY A 37 19.42 0.73 -9.19
N GLN A 38 20.52 0.00 -8.92
CA GLN A 38 21.69 -0.07 -9.79
C GLN A 38 21.48 -0.92 -11.06
N GLY A 39 20.28 -1.47 -11.27
CA GLY A 39 19.98 -2.36 -12.39
C GLY A 39 20.58 -3.76 -12.26
N LEU A 40 21.17 -4.10 -11.12
CA LEU A 40 21.73 -5.42 -10.79
C LEU A 40 20.63 -6.39 -10.32
N SER A 41 19.57 -6.53 -11.10
CA SER A 41 18.38 -7.31 -10.77
C SER A 41 18.69 -8.78 -10.46
N SER A 42 19.62 -9.40 -11.19
CA SER A 42 20.04 -10.78 -10.94
C SER A 42 20.66 -10.97 -9.56
N ARG A 43 21.43 -10.00 -9.07
CA ARG A 43 22.02 -10.04 -7.71
C ARG A 43 20.97 -9.80 -6.63
N ALA A 44 20.02 -8.89 -6.88
CA ALA A 44 18.89 -8.68 -5.98
C ALA A 44 18.05 -9.96 -5.85
N GLU A 45 17.77 -10.64 -6.97
CA GLU A 45 17.07 -11.92 -7.00
C GLU A 45 17.80 -13.03 -6.25
N MET A 46 19.12 -13.17 -6.44
CA MET A 46 19.90 -14.19 -5.72
C MET A 46 19.79 -14.01 -4.21
N LEU A 47 19.92 -12.78 -3.70
CA LEU A 47 19.77 -12.50 -2.27
C LEU A 47 18.38 -12.87 -1.75
N VAL A 48 17.32 -12.58 -2.50
CA VAL A 48 15.96 -12.94 -2.10
C VAL A 48 15.74 -14.46 -2.12
N ARG A 49 16.34 -15.18 -3.08
CA ARG A 49 16.28 -16.66 -3.12
C ARG A 49 17.03 -17.29 -1.95
N GLU A 50 18.22 -16.79 -1.61
CA GLU A 50 18.96 -17.23 -0.43
C GLU A 50 18.12 -17.10 0.85
N LEU A 51 17.41 -15.97 1.00
CA LEU A 51 16.50 -15.75 2.13
C LEU A 51 15.29 -16.69 2.10
N SER A 52 14.76 -16.98 0.91
CA SER A 52 13.61 -17.87 0.68
C SER A 52 13.84 -19.31 1.10
N ASN A 53 15.11 -19.71 1.19
CA ASN A 53 15.52 -21.03 1.62
C ASN A 53 15.72 -21.14 3.14
N SER A 54 15.89 -20.02 3.85
CA SER A 54 16.25 -20.01 5.26
C SER A 54 15.05 -19.92 6.20
N ASN A 55 14.14 -18.97 5.98
CA ASN A 55 13.00 -18.73 6.89
C ASN A 55 11.88 -17.91 6.22
N THR A 56 10.67 -18.46 6.20
CA THR A 56 9.47 -17.79 5.66
C THR A 56 9.19 -16.43 6.29
N GLN A 57 9.37 -16.28 7.61
CA GLN A 57 9.09 -15.02 8.29
C GLN A 57 10.07 -13.91 7.86
N ASP A 58 11.33 -14.27 7.63
CA ASP A 58 12.34 -13.33 7.16
C ASP A 58 12.08 -12.91 5.72
N VAL A 59 11.62 -13.82 4.87
CA VAL A 59 11.19 -13.51 3.49
C VAL A 59 10.04 -12.54 3.49
N LEU A 60 8.98 -12.82 4.26
CA LEU A 60 7.82 -11.93 4.38
C LEU A 60 8.23 -10.55 4.90
N SER A 61 9.11 -10.48 5.89
CA SER A 61 9.63 -9.20 6.38
C SER A 61 10.45 -8.44 5.33
N VAL A 62 11.19 -9.15 4.48
CA VAL A 62 11.89 -8.52 3.34
C VAL A 62 10.90 -8.02 2.31
N LEU A 63 9.87 -8.80 1.94
CA LEU A 63 8.82 -8.37 1.01
C LEU A 63 8.06 -7.14 1.50
N ASP A 64 7.72 -7.09 2.80
CA ASP A 64 7.08 -5.92 3.42
C ASP A 64 8.00 -4.68 3.32
N GLY A 65 9.30 -4.85 3.61
CA GLY A 65 10.27 -3.74 3.53
C GLY A 65 10.53 -3.25 2.11
N LEU A 66 10.54 -4.14 1.11
CA LEU A 66 10.72 -3.76 -0.29
C LEU A 66 9.61 -2.83 -0.77
N MET A 67 8.39 -3.01 -0.28
CA MET A 67 7.25 -2.15 -0.62
C MET A 67 7.42 -0.72 -0.08
N GLN A 68 7.87 -0.60 1.18
CA GLN A 68 8.12 0.70 1.80
C GLN A 68 9.18 1.46 1.01
N VAL A 69 10.29 0.80 0.64
CA VAL A 69 11.37 1.46 -0.08
C VAL A 69 11.02 1.72 -1.55
N ALA A 70 10.23 0.85 -2.19
CA ALA A 70 9.76 1.07 -3.56
C ALA A 70 8.83 2.29 -3.70
N SER A 71 8.21 2.75 -2.60
CA SER A 71 7.35 3.94 -2.61
C SER A 71 8.13 5.23 -2.89
N GLU A 72 9.40 5.29 -2.49
CA GLU A 72 10.31 6.43 -2.67
C GLU A 72 11.13 6.33 -3.97
N ALA A 73 11.14 5.15 -4.60
CA ALA A 73 11.88 4.90 -5.82
C ALA A 73 11.18 5.47 -7.07
N ASP A 74 11.98 5.72 -8.12
CA ASP A 74 11.47 6.10 -9.44
C ASP A 74 10.59 4.99 -10.06
N PRO A 75 9.73 5.30 -11.05
CA PRO A 75 8.78 4.33 -11.60
C PRO A 75 9.43 3.06 -12.17
N THR A 76 10.64 3.16 -12.74
CA THR A 76 11.34 2.01 -13.33
C THR A 76 11.84 1.09 -12.23
N THR A 77 12.49 1.64 -11.22
CA THR A 77 12.97 0.88 -10.05
C THR A 77 11.80 0.27 -9.28
N ARG A 78 10.71 1.02 -9.08
CA ARG A 78 9.50 0.53 -8.44
C ARG A 78 8.91 -0.68 -9.16
N ARG A 79 8.85 -0.66 -10.50
CA ARG A 79 8.36 -1.79 -11.29
C ARG A 79 9.26 -3.02 -11.15
N LYS A 80 10.58 -2.84 -11.20
CA LYS A 80 11.55 -3.95 -11.02
C LYS A 80 11.44 -4.57 -9.63
N LEU A 81 11.33 -3.75 -8.59
CA LEU A 81 11.10 -4.21 -7.21
C LEU A 81 9.76 -4.95 -7.10
N GLY A 82 8.70 -4.43 -7.74
CA GLY A 82 7.41 -5.10 -7.82
C GLY A 82 7.48 -6.47 -8.50
N GLN A 83 8.26 -6.62 -9.57
CA GLN A 83 8.48 -7.91 -10.25
C GLN A 83 9.19 -8.92 -9.33
N LEU A 84 10.27 -8.49 -8.66
CA LEU A 84 10.98 -9.31 -7.69
C LEU A 84 10.07 -9.75 -6.53
N GLN A 85 9.27 -8.81 -6.00
CA GLN A 85 8.31 -9.08 -4.96
C GLN A 85 7.26 -10.09 -5.44
N LEU A 86 6.72 -9.92 -6.66
CA LEU A 86 5.71 -10.80 -7.23
C LEU A 86 6.24 -12.22 -7.39
N GLN A 87 7.42 -12.39 -8.00
CA GLN A 87 8.04 -13.70 -8.20
C GLN A 87 8.24 -14.43 -6.87
N THR A 88 8.76 -13.73 -5.87
CA THR A 88 9.02 -14.30 -4.54
C THR A 88 7.73 -14.66 -3.81
N ALA A 89 6.71 -13.80 -3.91
CA ALA A 89 5.43 -14.04 -3.30
C ALA A 89 4.67 -15.20 -3.99
N GLU A 90 4.79 -15.36 -5.31
CA GLU A 90 4.24 -16.50 -6.04
C GLU A 90 4.93 -17.81 -5.66
N GLU A 91 6.25 -17.80 -5.47
CA GLU A 91 6.98 -18.95 -4.91
C GLU A 91 6.45 -19.33 -3.53
N LEU A 92 6.33 -18.36 -2.62
CA LEU A 92 5.81 -18.62 -1.28
C LEU A 92 4.34 -19.09 -1.32
N HIS A 93 3.57 -18.62 -2.30
CA HIS A 93 2.18 -19.04 -2.52
C HIS A 93 2.06 -20.52 -2.91
N ARG A 94 3.03 -21.10 -3.60
CA ARG A 94 3.03 -22.54 -3.92
C ARG A 94 3.03 -23.43 -2.67
N ARG A 95 3.60 -22.93 -1.58
CA ARG A 95 3.63 -23.59 -0.26
C ARG A 95 2.68 -22.92 0.74
N ARG A 96 1.64 -22.23 0.26
CA ARG A 96 0.68 -21.50 1.10
C ARG A 96 0.05 -22.38 2.18
N ASP A 97 -0.18 -23.65 1.87
CA ASP A 97 -0.83 -24.55 2.83
C ASP A 97 0.03 -24.92 4.05
N GLN A 98 1.34 -24.69 3.95
CA GLN A 98 2.29 -24.86 5.05
C GLN A 98 2.42 -23.59 5.91
N LEU A 99 1.78 -22.49 5.50
CA LEU A 99 1.84 -21.22 6.20
C LEU A 99 0.76 -21.13 7.28
N ASP A 100 1.13 -20.56 8.42
CA ASP A 100 0.17 -20.18 9.44
C ASP A 100 -0.77 -19.06 8.93
N PRO A 101 -1.95 -18.87 9.54
CA PRO A 101 -2.93 -17.88 9.08
C PRO A 101 -2.40 -16.44 9.00
N SER A 102 -1.46 -16.06 9.88
CA SER A 102 -0.87 -14.71 9.88
C SER A 102 0.08 -14.54 8.68
N ALA A 103 0.94 -15.53 8.45
CA ALA A 103 1.82 -15.58 7.28
C ALA A 103 1.05 -15.59 5.96
N ARG A 104 -0.08 -16.31 5.88
CA ARG A 104 -0.97 -16.29 4.70
C ARG A 104 -1.52 -14.89 4.43
N LYS A 105 -2.00 -14.19 5.46
CA LYS A 105 -2.51 -12.80 5.32
C LYS A 105 -1.42 -11.84 4.83
N ARG A 106 -0.23 -11.91 5.43
CA ARG A 106 0.93 -11.09 5.01
C ARG A 106 1.31 -11.37 3.57
N LEU A 107 1.32 -12.65 3.18
CA LEU A 107 1.58 -13.05 1.80
C LEU A 107 0.52 -12.50 0.85
N ASP A 108 -0.77 -12.63 1.16
CA ASP A 108 -1.86 -12.14 0.31
C ASP A 108 -1.76 -10.61 0.12
N HIS A 109 -1.43 -9.85 1.17
CA HIS A 109 -1.15 -8.41 1.07
C HIS A 109 0.08 -8.11 0.18
N CYS A 110 1.20 -8.81 0.39
CA CYS A 110 2.40 -8.67 -0.45
C CYS A 110 2.10 -8.91 -1.93
N ARG A 111 1.32 -9.95 -2.25
CA ARG A 111 0.94 -10.29 -3.63
C ARG A 111 0.08 -9.21 -4.25
N ALA A 112 -0.94 -8.72 -3.54
CA ALA A 112 -1.82 -7.69 -4.04
C ALA A 112 -1.03 -6.40 -4.39
N GLN A 113 -0.11 -6.00 -3.53
CA GLN A 113 0.73 -4.83 -3.72
C GLN A 113 1.75 -5.02 -4.86
N ALA A 114 2.34 -6.21 -4.98
CA ALA A 114 3.21 -6.54 -6.10
C ALA A 114 2.46 -6.51 -7.44
N TYR A 115 1.18 -6.92 -7.46
CA TYR A 115 0.32 -6.73 -8.64
C TYR A 115 0.12 -5.24 -8.98
N LEU A 116 -0.06 -4.35 -8.00
CA LEU A 116 -0.10 -2.90 -8.26
C LEU A 116 1.21 -2.37 -8.84
N ALA A 117 2.34 -2.71 -8.21
CA ALA A 117 3.67 -2.26 -8.64
C ALA A 117 4.03 -2.76 -10.05
N THR A 118 3.41 -3.86 -10.50
CA THR A 118 3.60 -4.45 -11.84
C THR A 118 2.49 -4.11 -12.83
N ASN A 119 1.64 -3.11 -12.51
CA ASN A 119 0.56 -2.62 -13.36
C ASN A 119 -0.52 -3.69 -13.69
N GLN A 120 -0.88 -4.50 -12.69
CA GLN A 120 -1.92 -5.53 -12.76
C GLN A 120 -3.06 -5.27 -11.75
N PRO A 121 -3.75 -4.11 -11.81
CA PRO A 121 -4.69 -3.68 -10.78
C PRO A 121 -5.89 -4.63 -10.60
N ASN A 122 -6.35 -5.29 -11.66
CA ASN A 122 -7.46 -6.25 -11.58
C ASN A 122 -7.12 -7.45 -10.68
N LYS A 123 -5.89 -7.98 -10.78
CA LYS A 123 -5.44 -9.08 -9.91
C LYS A 123 -5.29 -8.63 -8.46
N ALA A 124 -4.81 -7.40 -8.24
CA ALA A 124 -4.73 -6.80 -6.90
C ALA A 124 -6.12 -6.66 -6.27
N LEU A 125 -7.11 -6.17 -7.02
CA LEU A 125 -8.48 -5.98 -6.55
C LEU A 125 -9.15 -7.31 -6.14
N VAL A 126 -8.90 -8.41 -6.85
CA VAL A 126 -9.41 -9.73 -6.45
C VAL A 126 -8.90 -10.10 -5.06
N LEU A 127 -7.59 -9.96 -4.81
CA LEU A 127 -7.00 -10.28 -3.50
C LEU A 127 -7.48 -9.32 -2.40
N PHE A 128 -7.53 -8.03 -2.67
CA PHE A 128 -8.00 -7.06 -1.68
C PHE A 128 -9.48 -7.27 -1.31
N ASN A 129 -10.34 -7.64 -2.27
CA ASN A 129 -11.74 -7.94 -1.98
C ASN A 129 -11.88 -9.19 -1.09
N GLN A 130 -11.08 -10.23 -1.33
CA GLN A 130 -11.02 -11.40 -0.45
C GLN A 130 -10.55 -11.02 0.96
N MET A 131 -9.54 -10.16 1.07
CA MET A 131 -9.05 -9.66 2.34
C MET A 131 -10.11 -8.83 3.08
N LEU A 132 -10.82 -7.92 2.38
CA LEU A 132 -11.90 -7.11 2.96
C LEU A 132 -13.06 -7.97 3.46
N ALA A 133 -13.40 -9.06 2.77
CA ALA A 133 -14.42 -9.99 3.24
C ALA A 133 -14.03 -10.64 4.58
N SER A 134 -12.74 -10.95 4.76
CA SER A 134 -12.22 -11.50 6.02
C SER A 134 -11.96 -10.47 7.12
N GLN A 135 -11.79 -9.18 6.74
CA GLN A 135 -11.43 -8.08 7.62
C GLN A 135 -12.28 -6.84 7.32
N PRO A 136 -13.61 -6.90 7.54
CA PRO A 136 -14.53 -5.85 7.14
C PRO A 136 -14.38 -4.56 7.96
N LYS A 137 -13.49 -4.50 8.96
CA LYS A 137 -13.22 -3.29 9.75
C LYS A 137 -11.91 -2.60 9.36
N ASP A 138 -11.14 -3.16 8.43
CA ASP A 138 -9.88 -2.57 7.98
C ASP A 138 -10.14 -1.34 7.08
N THR A 139 -10.03 -0.16 7.70
CA THR A 139 -10.27 1.13 7.03
C THR A 139 -9.15 1.48 6.06
N ALA A 140 -7.91 1.07 6.34
CA ALA A 140 -6.77 1.33 5.47
C ALA A 140 -6.90 0.53 4.16
N LEU A 141 -7.19 -0.76 4.27
CA LEU A 141 -7.46 -1.61 3.12
C LEU A 141 -8.67 -1.12 2.31
N ARG A 142 -9.76 -0.73 2.99
CA ARG A 142 -10.95 -0.17 2.31
C ARG A 142 -10.61 1.09 1.53
N THR A 143 -9.81 1.99 2.12
CA THR A 143 -9.35 3.22 1.46
C THR A 143 -8.56 2.89 0.21
N GLN A 144 -7.62 1.93 0.29
CA GLN A 144 -6.82 1.52 -0.86
C GLN A 144 -7.67 0.96 -2.00
N VAL A 145 -8.63 0.08 -1.70
CA VAL A 145 -9.57 -0.46 -2.71
C VAL A 145 -10.41 0.65 -3.34
N ALA A 146 -10.93 1.57 -2.52
CA ALA A 146 -11.74 2.68 -3.01
C ALA A 146 -10.95 3.62 -3.94
N MET A 147 -9.66 3.88 -3.64
CA MET A 147 -8.78 4.66 -4.52
C MET A 147 -8.55 3.95 -5.86
N LEU A 148 -8.21 2.66 -5.84
CA LEU A 148 -7.95 1.88 -7.05
C LEU A 148 -9.16 1.85 -7.98
N LEU A 149 -10.36 1.66 -7.42
CA LEU A 149 -11.60 1.65 -8.19
C LEU A 149 -11.95 3.04 -8.73
N ALA A 150 -11.71 4.10 -7.95
CA ALA A 150 -12.02 5.49 -8.34
C ALA A 150 -11.14 6.03 -9.49
N ASP A 151 -9.94 5.47 -9.66
CA ASP A 151 -9.02 5.87 -10.73
C ASP A 151 -9.32 5.21 -12.08
N THR A 152 -10.28 4.28 -12.13
CA THR A 152 -10.77 3.71 -13.40
C THR A 152 -11.83 4.61 -14.05
N GLU A 153 -12.13 4.35 -15.32
CA GLU A 153 -13.29 4.89 -16.05
C GLU A 153 -14.45 3.90 -16.13
N ASP A 154 -14.32 2.73 -15.48
CA ASP A 154 -15.34 1.71 -15.47
C ASP A 154 -16.50 2.09 -14.53
N ARG A 155 -17.73 2.06 -15.07
CA ARG A 155 -18.91 2.51 -14.33
C ARG A 155 -19.18 1.67 -13.09
N GLU A 156 -19.01 0.34 -13.15
CA GLU A 156 -19.25 -0.53 -12.00
C GLU A 156 -18.21 -0.33 -10.91
N ALA A 157 -16.94 -0.17 -11.29
CA ALA A 157 -15.86 0.15 -10.38
C ALA A 157 -16.10 1.49 -9.68
N LEU A 158 -16.51 2.52 -10.41
CA LEU A 158 -16.85 3.83 -9.84
C LEU A 158 -18.03 3.77 -8.87
N LEU A 159 -19.07 2.98 -9.17
CA LEU A 159 -20.18 2.75 -8.24
C LEU A 159 -19.70 2.09 -6.94
N LYS A 160 -18.87 1.06 -7.04
CA LYS A 160 -18.27 0.37 -5.87
C LYS A 160 -17.35 1.32 -5.08
N ALA A 161 -16.53 2.11 -5.76
CA ALA A 161 -15.68 3.12 -5.12
C ALA A 161 -16.51 4.12 -4.31
N LYS A 162 -17.56 4.68 -4.93
CA LYS A 162 -18.48 5.62 -4.28
C LYS A 162 -19.12 5.03 -3.02
N GLN A 163 -19.55 3.77 -3.07
CA GLN A 163 -20.10 3.07 -1.90
C GLN A 163 -19.07 2.94 -0.78
N LEU A 164 -17.84 2.51 -1.09
CA LEU A 164 -16.76 2.38 -0.10
C LEU A 164 -16.41 3.73 0.54
N TRP A 165 -16.36 4.80 -0.26
CA TRP A 165 -16.12 6.15 0.23
C TRP A 165 -17.23 6.65 1.15
N ARG A 166 -18.51 6.39 0.83
CA ARG A 166 -19.63 6.71 1.73
C ARG A 166 -19.55 5.94 3.05
N THR A 167 -19.13 4.67 3.03
CA THR A 167 -18.89 3.92 4.25
C THR A 167 -17.79 4.57 5.11
N LEU A 168 -16.64 4.91 4.51
CA LEU A 168 -15.54 5.59 5.22
C LEU A 168 -15.94 6.98 5.75
N GLU A 169 -16.71 7.72 4.97
CA GLU A 169 -17.27 9.02 5.37
C GLU A 169 -18.17 8.88 6.60
N SER A 170 -19.10 7.91 6.60
CA SER A 170 -20.01 7.67 7.73
C SER A 170 -19.31 7.26 9.03
N GLN A 171 -18.09 6.73 8.92
CA GLN A 171 -17.25 6.32 10.05
C GLN A 171 -16.38 7.46 10.60
N SER A 172 -16.31 8.58 9.89
CA SER A 172 -15.47 9.72 10.23
C SER A 172 -16.30 10.84 10.88
N LYS A 173 -15.70 11.58 11.83
CA LYS A 173 -16.36 12.72 12.47
C LYS A 173 -16.65 13.81 11.42
N PRO A 174 -17.91 14.30 11.28
CA PRO A 174 -18.22 15.38 10.35
C PRO A 174 -17.33 16.60 10.53
N GLY A 175 -16.84 17.17 9.42
CA GLY A 175 -15.92 18.32 9.41
C GLY A 175 -14.46 18.00 9.73
N SER A 176 -14.13 16.77 10.15
CA SER A 176 -12.73 16.36 10.31
C SER A 176 -12.03 16.21 8.96
N LEU A 177 -10.69 16.31 8.95
CA LEU A 177 -9.90 16.16 7.73
C LEU A 177 -10.15 14.81 7.01
N PRO A 178 -10.19 13.65 7.70
CA PRO A 178 -10.58 12.40 7.05
C PRO A 178 -11.94 12.50 6.36
N TRP A 179 -12.97 12.97 7.10
CA TRP A 179 -14.33 13.10 6.58
C TRP A 179 -14.40 13.97 5.33
N LEU A 180 -13.73 15.12 5.33
CA LEU A 180 -13.65 16.02 4.18
C LEU A 180 -12.97 15.36 2.98
N LYS A 181 -11.90 14.58 3.20
CA LYS A 181 -11.22 13.82 2.14
C LYS A 181 -12.14 12.75 1.54
N GLN A 182 -12.88 12.01 2.37
CA GLN A 182 -13.76 10.95 1.86
C GLN A 182 -14.96 11.53 1.12
N ARG A 183 -15.56 12.61 1.64
CA ARG A 183 -16.66 13.32 0.98
C ARG A 183 -16.26 13.92 -0.37
N TYR A 184 -15.02 14.42 -0.48
CA TYR A 184 -14.43 14.82 -1.76
C TYR A 184 -14.40 13.66 -2.75
N GLN A 185 -13.96 12.48 -2.32
CA GLN A 185 -13.92 11.31 -3.19
C GLN A 185 -15.32 10.84 -3.61
N VAL A 186 -16.34 10.94 -2.74
CA VAL A 186 -17.75 10.68 -3.12
C VAL A 186 -18.20 11.66 -4.21
N ALA A 187 -17.88 12.95 -4.08
CA ALA A 187 -18.20 13.95 -5.10
C ALA A 187 -17.48 13.68 -6.43
N ARG A 188 -16.18 13.33 -6.38
CA ARG A 188 -15.36 12.97 -7.55
C ARG A 188 -15.93 11.75 -8.28
N CYS A 189 -16.30 10.69 -7.55
CA CYS A 189 -16.93 9.51 -8.14
C CYS A 189 -18.28 9.86 -8.78
N SER A 190 -19.09 10.68 -8.11
CA SER A 190 -20.40 11.11 -8.64
C SER A 190 -20.24 11.90 -9.95
N TRP A 191 -19.25 12.80 -10.01
CA TRP A 191 -18.93 13.52 -11.25
C TRP A 191 -18.51 12.58 -12.38
N LYS A 192 -17.58 11.64 -12.13
CA LYS A 192 -17.16 10.64 -13.12
C LYS A 192 -18.32 9.75 -13.61
N LEU A 193 -19.27 9.44 -12.73
CA LEU A 193 -20.49 8.69 -13.06
C LEU A 193 -21.53 9.48 -13.86
N GLY A 194 -21.30 10.79 -14.08
CA GLY A 194 -22.23 11.71 -14.75
C GLY A 194 -23.31 12.29 -13.83
N GLU A 195 -23.26 12.00 -12.53
CA GLU A 195 -24.23 12.42 -11.51
C GLU A 195 -23.94 13.85 -11.01
N ARG A 196 -23.96 14.81 -11.94
CA ARG A 196 -23.52 16.19 -11.70
C ARG A 196 -24.25 16.89 -10.56
N GLU A 197 -25.57 16.72 -10.46
CA GLU A 197 -26.37 17.35 -9.39
C GLU A 197 -25.94 16.87 -8.00
N GLU A 198 -25.63 15.57 -7.87
CA GLU A 198 -25.11 15.05 -6.60
C GLU A 198 -23.73 15.61 -6.29
N ALA A 199 -22.83 15.63 -7.28
CA ALA A 199 -21.50 16.21 -7.11
C ALA A 199 -21.58 17.70 -6.68
N ARG A 200 -22.39 18.51 -7.36
CA ARG A 200 -22.61 19.94 -7.01
C ARG A 200 -23.14 20.10 -5.60
N LYS A 201 -24.16 19.33 -5.24
CA LYS A 201 -24.77 19.38 -3.91
C LYS A 201 -23.75 19.03 -2.82
N LEU A 202 -22.97 17.96 -3.03
CA LEU A 202 -21.94 17.56 -2.08
C LEU A 202 -20.89 18.66 -1.91
N LEU A 203 -20.35 19.21 -2.99
CA LEU A 203 -19.34 20.27 -2.95
C LEU A 203 -19.89 21.55 -2.28
N GLY A 204 -21.05 22.03 -2.73
CA GLY A 204 -21.66 23.26 -2.24
C GLY A 204 -22.03 23.20 -0.75
N VAL A 205 -22.70 22.13 -0.31
CA VAL A 205 -23.07 21.96 1.11
C VAL A 205 -21.83 21.84 1.98
N THR A 206 -20.79 21.13 1.50
CA THR A 206 -19.55 20.97 2.28
C THR A 206 -18.83 22.29 2.45
N LYS A 207 -18.72 23.10 1.38
CA LYS A 207 -18.10 24.42 1.41
C LYS A 207 -18.87 25.41 2.29
N LEU A 208 -20.20 25.32 2.30
CA LEU A 208 -21.07 26.14 3.16
C LEU A 208 -20.85 25.83 4.65
N LEU A 209 -20.81 24.54 5.02
CA LEU A 209 -20.70 24.12 6.42
C LEU A 209 -19.25 24.15 6.93
N TYR A 210 -18.27 23.94 6.05
CA TYR A 210 -16.85 23.85 6.40
C TYR A 210 -15.98 24.67 5.43
N PRO A 211 -16.01 26.02 5.49
CA PRO A 211 -15.36 26.89 4.50
C PRO A 211 -13.84 26.71 4.40
N GLN A 212 -13.19 26.25 5.46
CA GLN A 212 -11.74 26.00 5.48
C GLN A 212 -11.33 24.72 4.74
N LEU A 213 -12.28 23.79 4.50
CA LEU A 213 -12.07 22.52 3.79
C LEU A 213 -10.84 21.72 4.26
N GLY A 214 -10.54 21.78 5.56
CA GLY A 214 -9.45 21.05 6.19
C GLY A 214 -8.12 21.75 6.03
N ASN A 215 -7.45 21.58 4.89
CA ASN A 215 -6.14 22.16 4.61
C ASN A 215 -6.08 22.78 3.19
N ALA A 216 -5.01 23.54 2.91
CA ALA A 216 -4.86 24.26 1.65
C ALA A 216 -4.89 23.34 0.41
N GLU A 217 -4.27 22.16 0.50
CA GLU A 217 -4.25 21.17 -0.59
C GLU A 217 -5.66 20.65 -0.90
N LEU A 218 -6.39 20.22 0.12
CA LEU A 218 -7.74 19.69 -0.05
C LEU A 218 -8.70 20.78 -0.54
N LYS A 219 -8.56 22.01 -0.03
CA LYS A 219 -9.31 23.16 -0.53
C LYS A 219 -9.11 23.37 -2.03
N ALA A 220 -7.86 23.34 -2.50
CA ALA A 220 -7.56 23.46 -3.93
C ALA A 220 -8.18 22.31 -4.75
N GLN A 221 -8.18 21.07 -4.24
CA GLN A 221 -8.83 19.92 -4.89
C GLN A 221 -10.35 20.12 -5.02
N TYR A 222 -11.02 20.62 -3.97
CA TYR A 222 -12.45 20.94 -4.01
C TYR A 222 -12.77 22.02 -5.04
N GLU A 223 -11.99 23.10 -5.06
CA GLU A 223 -12.17 24.22 -6.01
C GLU A 223 -11.97 23.76 -7.46
N GLN A 224 -10.98 22.91 -7.70
CA GLN A 224 -10.73 22.33 -9.02
C GLN A 224 -11.90 21.46 -9.49
N LEU A 225 -12.38 20.55 -8.63
CA LEU A 225 -13.52 19.70 -8.97
C LEU A 225 -14.82 20.51 -9.15
N GLU A 226 -15.03 21.58 -8.37
CA GLU A 226 -16.16 22.48 -8.52
C GLU A 226 -16.17 23.15 -9.92
N LYS A 227 -15.00 23.57 -10.42
CA LYS A 227 -14.86 24.08 -11.80
C LYS A 227 -15.22 23.02 -12.83
N GLU A 228 -14.71 21.80 -12.69
CA GLU A 228 -14.96 20.69 -13.63
C GLU A 228 -16.43 20.25 -13.67
N VAL A 229 -17.10 20.26 -12.52
CA VAL A 229 -18.53 19.92 -12.42
C VAL A 229 -19.42 21.01 -13.03
N ASN A 230 -19.00 22.27 -12.96
CA ASN A 230 -19.75 23.42 -13.47
C ASN A 230 -19.41 23.81 -14.91
N ALA A 231 -18.34 23.26 -15.48
CA ALA A 231 -17.99 23.50 -16.87
C ALA A 231 -19.11 23.01 -17.83
N PRO A 232 -19.49 23.81 -18.84
CA PRO A 232 -20.38 23.35 -19.91
C PRO A 232 -19.71 22.21 -20.70
N ARG A 233 -20.51 21.24 -21.17
CA ARG A 233 -20.00 20.18 -22.07
C ARG A 233 -19.83 20.71 -23.47
#